data_AF-A0A561BIB5-F1
#
_entry.id   AF-A0A561BIB5-F1
#
_cell.length_a   1.000
_cell.length_b   1.000
_cell.length_c   1.000
_cell.angle_alpha   90.00
_cell.angle_beta   90.00
_cell.angle_gamma   90.00
#
_symmetry.space_group_name_H-M   'P 1'
#
loop_
_entity.id
_entity.type
_entity.pdbx_description
1 polymer ?
#
loop_
_entity_poly.entity_id
_entity_poly.type
_entity_poly.pdbx_seq_one_letter_code
_entity_poly.pdbx_strand_id
1 'polypeptide(L)'
;MHNRWVAVLAFLALAGTGTAIAGAPFTAVFGGTGRACSGGLYVRTQTIEWNSSFSICKPRRYRVLEKDLAADHGRIVFRLSARSRQCRYEVIEAEQISTYGWNVQGYPSLEAYRKRALPGWHHSPRDDRMVLSCPMVRLD
;
A
#
# COMPACT_ATOMS: atom_id res chain seq x y z
N MET A 1 7.46 -55.47 -44.60
CA MET A 1 6.07 -55.73 -44.18
C MET A 1 5.86 -55.04 -42.83
N HIS A 2 4.84 -54.18 -42.73
CA HIS A 2 3.98 -53.84 -41.56
C HIS A 2 4.62 -53.76 -40.14
N ASN A 3 4.37 -52.78 -39.28
CA ASN A 3 3.46 -51.64 -39.30
C ASN A 3 3.83 -50.68 -38.15
N ARG A 4 3.58 -49.39 -38.37
CA ARG A 4 3.77 -48.26 -37.43
C ARG A 4 2.63 -48.22 -36.42
N TRP A 5 2.89 -48.10 -35.12
CA TRP A 5 1.95 -47.48 -34.17
C TRP A 5 2.70 -46.77 -33.04
N VAL A 6 3.05 -45.51 -33.27
CA VAL A 6 3.35 -44.54 -32.20
C VAL A 6 2.03 -43.87 -31.86
N ALA A 7 1.45 -44.20 -30.70
CA ALA A 7 0.29 -43.49 -30.16
C ALA A 7 0.79 -42.25 -29.39
N VAL A 8 0.64 -41.08 -29.99
CA VAL A 8 0.93 -39.79 -29.35
C VAL A 8 -0.27 -39.43 -28.47
N LEU A 9 -0.07 -39.46 -27.15
CA LEU A 9 -1.03 -38.93 -26.16
C LEU A 9 -0.92 -37.40 -26.16
N ALA A 10 -1.88 -36.72 -26.80
CA ALA A 10 -2.03 -35.27 -26.73
C ALA A 10 -2.63 -34.87 -25.38
N PHE A 11 -1.80 -34.37 -24.46
CA PHE A 11 -2.25 -33.68 -23.26
C PHE A 11 -2.78 -32.29 -23.65
N LEU A 12 -4.11 -32.13 -23.70
CA LEU A 12 -4.78 -30.83 -23.78
C LEU A 12 -4.63 -30.11 -22.45
N ALA A 13 -3.62 -29.25 -22.34
CA ALA A 13 -3.53 -28.27 -21.27
C ALA A 13 -4.59 -27.17 -21.52
N LEU A 14 -5.71 -27.22 -20.79
CA LEU A 14 -6.60 -26.07 -20.65
C LEU A 14 -5.85 -25.00 -19.83
N ALA A 15 -5.13 -24.13 -20.52
CA ALA A 15 -4.68 -22.87 -19.96
C ALA A 15 -5.90 -21.96 -19.80
N GLY A 16 -6.54 -22.03 -18.62
CA GLY A 16 -7.54 -21.05 -18.23
C GLY A 16 -6.89 -19.68 -18.12
N THR A 17 -7.04 -18.85 -19.14
CA THR A 17 -6.74 -17.42 -19.10
C THR A 17 -7.77 -16.73 -18.22
N GLY A 18 -7.61 -16.87 -16.90
CA GLY A 18 -8.32 -16.05 -15.93
C GLY A 18 -7.93 -14.59 -16.17
N THR A 19 -8.78 -13.83 -16.84
CA THR A 19 -8.69 -12.37 -16.85
C THR A 19 -8.90 -11.92 -15.41
N ALA A 20 -7.81 -11.65 -14.69
CA ALA A 20 -7.89 -10.92 -13.45
C ALA A 20 -8.52 -9.56 -13.78
N ILE A 21 -9.81 -9.41 -13.46
CA ILE A 21 -10.46 -8.10 -13.46
C ILE A 21 -9.71 -7.30 -12.40
N ALA A 22 -8.79 -6.45 -12.85
CA ALA A 22 -8.19 -5.46 -12.00
C ALA A 22 -9.34 -4.57 -11.50
N GLY A 23 -9.77 -4.78 -10.26
CA GLY A 23 -10.82 -3.98 -9.65
C GLY A 23 -10.50 -2.49 -9.76
N ALA A 24 -11.55 -1.66 -9.76
CA ALA A 24 -11.40 -0.22 -9.94
C ALA A 24 -10.28 0.36 -9.05
N PRO A 25 -9.46 1.28 -9.58
CA PRO A 25 -8.37 1.87 -8.82
C PRO A 25 -8.91 2.57 -7.59
N PHE A 26 -8.23 2.39 -6.46
CA PHE A 26 -8.57 3.12 -5.24
C PHE A 26 -8.06 4.55 -5.36
N THR A 27 -8.96 5.51 -5.17
CA THR A 27 -8.65 6.94 -5.08
C THR A 27 -9.27 7.50 -3.81
N ALA A 28 -8.54 8.37 -3.13
CA ALA A 28 -9.00 8.99 -1.89
C ALA A 28 -8.18 10.24 -1.58
N VAL A 29 -8.78 11.15 -0.81
CA VAL A 29 -8.08 12.30 -0.23
C VAL A 29 -8.24 12.26 1.28
N PHE A 30 -7.13 12.31 2.00
CA PHE A 30 -7.11 12.38 3.46
C PHE A 30 -6.48 13.68 3.93
N GLY A 31 -7.17 14.38 4.84
CA GLY A 31 -6.69 15.60 5.47
C GLY A 31 -6.27 15.37 6.92
N GLY A 32 -5.08 15.81 7.28
CA GLY A 32 -4.56 15.78 8.65
C GLY A 32 -4.29 17.17 9.19
N THR A 33 -4.42 17.33 10.51
CA THR A 33 -4.07 18.56 11.23
C THR A 33 -3.09 18.27 12.37
N GLY A 34 -2.59 19.32 13.01
CA GLY A 34 -1.66 19.20 14.15
C GLY A 34 -0.18 19.23 13.77
N ARG A 35 0.70 19.22 14.79
CA ARG A 35 2.13 19.54 14.62
C ARG A 35 2.86 18.63 13.63
N ALA A 36 2.62 17.33 13.71
CA ALA A 36 3.30 16.33 12.88
C ALA A 36 2.55 16.00 11.58
N CYS A 37 1.22 16.16 11.59
CA CYS A 37 0.32 15.60 10.60
C CYS A 37 -0.44 16.63 9.77
N SER A 38 -0.14 17.92 9.96
CA SER A 38 -0.65 18.98 9.09
C SER A 38 -0.27 18.71 7.64
N GLY A 39 -1.28 18.58 6.79
CA GLY A 39 -1.14 18.27 5.37
C GLY A 39 -2.17 17.26 4.87
N GLY A 40 -1.78 16.41 3.93
CA GLY A 40 -2.70 15.45 3.34
C GLY A 40 -2.05 14.34 2.53
N LEU A 41 -2.79 13.24 2.41
CA LEU A 41 -2.49 12.10 1.56
C LEU A 41 -3.44 12.11 0.36
N TYR A 42 -2.89 12.10 -0.84
CA TYR A 42 -3.65 12.13 -2.09
C TYR A 42 -3.35 10.85 -2.85
N VAL A 43 -4.34 9.95 -2.93
CA VAL A 43 -4.24 8.70 -3.68
C VAL A 43 -4.98 8.87 -5.00
N ARG A 44 -4.25 8.75 -6.11
CA ARG A 44 -4.76 8.79 -7.49
C ARG A 44 -4.50 7.44 -8.15
N THR A 45 -5.12 7.18 -9.29
CA THR A 45 -5.05 5.90 -10.01
C THR A 45 -3.66 5.29 -10.16
N GLN A 46 -2.61 6.10 -10.31
CA GLN A 46 -1.24 5.65 -10.52
C GLN A 46 -0.20 6.32 -9.62
N THR A 47 -0.61 7.35 -8.88
CA THR A 47 0.29 8.15 -8.08
C THR A 47 -0.26 8.38 -6.69
N ILE A 48 0.65 8.49 -5.74
CA ILE A 48 0.34 8.87 -4.37
C ILE A 48 1.28 10.01 -3.97
N GLU A 49 0.71 10.99 -3.28
CA GLU A 49 1.41 12.15 -2.75
C GLU A 49 1.10 12.23 -1.26
N TRP A 50 2.12 12.42 -0.42
CA TRP A 50 1.91 12.61 1.00
C TRP A 50 2.74 13.77 1.51
N ASN A 51 2.05 14.79 2.01
CA ASN A 51 2.65 15.94 2.64
C ASN A 51 2.29 15.94 4.13
N SER A 52 3.32 15.97 4.96
CA SER A 52 3.24 16.21 6.41
C SER A 52 4.32 17.21 6.80
N SER A 53 4.30 17.69 8.05
CA SER A 53 5.33 18.60 8.57
C SER A 53 6.75 18.04 8.50
N PHE A 54 6.92 16.72 8.42
CA PHE A 54 8.22 16.05 8.43
C PHE A 54 8.60 15.38 7.10
N SER A 55 7.68 15.26 6.14
CA SER A 55 7.92 14.62 4.86
C SER A 55 7.06 15.27 3.78
N ILE A 56 7.71 15.83 2.75
CA ILE A 56 7.04 16.39 1.57
C ILE A 56 7.33 15.46 0.41
N CYS A 57 6.47 14.45 0.23
CA CYS A 57 6.58 13.50 -0.86
C CYS A 57 5.70 13.93 -2.02
N LYS A 58 6.30 14.49 -3.07
CA LYS A 58 5.65 14.78 -4.36
C LYS A 58 5.00 13.52 -4.96
N PRO A 59 4.08 13.64 -5.95
CA PRO A 59 3.43 12.49 -6.58
C PRO A 59 4.42 11.43 -7.06
N ARG A 60 4.21 10.18 -6.64
CA ARG A 60 5.07 9.03 -6.97
C ARG A 60 4.25 7.82 -7.35
N ARG A 61 4.80 7.00 -8.25
CA ARG A 61 4.21 5.69 -8.56
C ARG A 61 4.23 4.79 -7.33
N TYR A 62 3.18 4.00 -7.20
CA TYR A 62 3.05 3.02 -6.13
C TYR A 62 2.54 1.68 -6.68
N ARG A 63 2.63 0.66 -5.84
CA ARG A 63 1.90 -0.60 -5.99
C ARG A 63 1.11 -0.88 -4.72
N VAL A 64 -0.06 -1.50 -4.85
CA VAL A 64 -0.85 -1.96 -3.70
C VAL A 64 -0.22 -3.25 -3.17
N LEU A 65 0.02 -3.31 -1.86
CA LEU A 65 0.50 -4.51 -1.16
C LEU A 65 -0.68 -5.30 -0.56
N GLU A 66 -1.59 -4.60 0.11
CA GLU A 66 -2.77 -5.16 0.78
C GLU A 66 -3.95 -4.21 0.51
N LYS A 67 -5.15 -4.76 0.32
CA LYS A 67 -6.40 -4.00 0.16
C LYS A 67 -7.55 -4.83 0.69
N ASP A 68 -8.17 -4.36 1.75
CA ASP A 68 -9.42 -4.85 2.31
C ASP A 68 -10.29 -3.63 2.57
N LEU A 69 -11.38 -3.44 1.82
CA LEU A 69 -12.24 -2.26 1.95
C LEU A 69 -13.64 -2.62 2.46
N ALA A 70 -13.74 -3.65 3.30
CA ALA A 70 -14.98 -3.97 3.99
C ALA A 70 -15.49 -2.78 4.82
N ALA A 71 -16.82 -2.66 4.94
CA ALA A 71 -17.54 -1.42 5.25
C ALA A 71 -17.14 -0.69 6.54
N ASP A 72 -16.48 -1.34 7.50
CA ASP A 72 -16.10 -0.74 8.80
C ASP A 72 -14.64 -0.97 9.21
N HIS A 73 -13.82 -1.57 8.34
CA HIS A 73 -12.41 -1.89 8.60
C HIS A 73 -11.55 -1.66 7.35
N GLY A 74 -11.87 -0.59 6.60
CA GLY A 74 -11.16 -0.27 5.38
C GLY A 74 -9.66 -0.10 5.62
N ARG A 75 -8.85 -0.92 4.98
CA ARG A 75 -7.40 -0.92 5.09
C ARG A 75 -6.77 -1.11 3.73
N ILE A 76 -5.83 -0.22 3.40
CA ILE A 76 -5.05 -0.30 2.17
C ILE A 76 -3.60 0.06 2.43
N VAL A 77 -2.69 -0.71 1.82
CA VAL A 77 -1.26 -0.57 2.00
C VAL A 77 -0.59 -0.37 0.65
N PHE A 78 0.19 0.69 0.53
CA PHE A 78 0.90 1.09 -0.68
C PHE A 78 2.40 0.98 -0.48
N ARG A 79 3.11 0.49 -1.50
CA ARG A 79 4.58 0.61 -1.58
C ARG A 79 4.95 1.61 -2.67
N LEU A 80 5.74 2.60 -2.30
CA LEU A 80 6.28 3.61 -3.20
C LEU A 80 7.46 3.07 -4.02
N SER A 81 7.59 3.54 -5.26
CA SER A 81 8.62 3.08 -6.19
C SER A 81 10.06 3.51 -5.85
N ALA A 82 10.25 4.49 -4.96
CA ALA A 82 11.54 4.76 -4.30
C ALA A 82 11.39 5.75 -3.14
N ARG A 83 12.40 5.82 -2.26
CA ARG A 83 12.52 6.85 -1.21
C ARG A 83 13.36 8.03 -1.70
N SER A 84 13.23 9.18 -1.05
CA SER A 84 14.19 10.29 -1.17
C SER A 84 14.32 10.98 0.18
N ARG A 85 15.28 11.92 0.34
CA ARG A 85 15.41 12.69 1.59
C ARG A 85 14.12 13.43 1.99
N GLN A 86 13.32 13.83 0.99
CA GLN A 86 12.05 14.53 1.18
C GLN A 86 10.85 13.58 1.27
N CYS A 87 10.94 12.40 0.63
CA CYS A 87 9.92 11.35 0.68
C CYS A 87 10.44 10.19 1.56
N ARG A 88 10.22 10.33 2.87
CA ARG A 88 10.91 9.51 3.88
C ARG A 88 10.38 8.08 4.00
N TYR A 89 9.12 7.86 3.66
CA TYR A 89 8.41 6.59 3.85
C TYR A 89 8.40 5.77 2.57
N GLU A 90 8.68 4.47 2.67
CA GLU A 90 8.58 3.52 1.54
C GLU A 90 7.20 2.89 1.46
N VAL A 91 6.58 2.64 2.62
CA VAL A 91 5.26 2.03 2.72
C VAL A 91 4.33 3.00 3.43
N ILE A 92 3.14 3.18 2.86
CA ILE A 92 2.06 3.98 3.44
C ILE A 92 0.88 3.05 3.67
N GLU A 93 0.34 3.05 4.88
CA GLU A 93 -0.87 2.34 5.25
C GLU A 93 -1.95 3.35 5.59
N ALA A 94 -3.16 3.15 5.07
CA ALA A 94 -4.35 3.89 5.48
C ALA A 94 -5.35 2.88 6.03
N GLU A 95 -5.69 3.03 7.31
CA GLU A 95 -6.62 2.17 8.03
C GLU A 95 -7.77 3.00 8.61
N GLN A 96 -8.99 2.57 8.40
CA GLN A 96 -10.18 3.19 8.94
C GLN A 96 -10.27 2.89 10.43
N ILE A 97 -10.38 3.94 11.24
CA ILE A 97 -10.47 3.86 12.71
C ILE A 97 -11.82 4.34 13.24
N SER A 98 -12.64 4.96 12.39
CA SER A 98 -14.04 5.29 12.66
C SER A 98 -14.78 5.55 11.33
N THR A 99 -16.08 5.87 11.39
CA THR A 99 -16.92 6.18 10.21
C THR A 99 -16.26 7.20 9.28
N TYR A 100 -15.60 8.22 9.83
CA TYR A 100 -14.96 9.30 9.05
C TYR A 100 -13.45 9.40 9.28
N GLY A 101 -12.94 8.71 10.29
CA GLY A 101 -11.54 8.78 10.73
C GLY A 101 -10.69 7.66 10.15
N TRP A 102 -9.50 8.05 9.70
CA TRP A 102 -8.47 7.16 9.17
C TRP A 102 -7.15 7.40 9.88
N ASN A 103 -6.41 6.34 10.18
CA ASN A 103 -5.02 6.45 10.58
C ASN A 103 -4.14 6.20 9.36
N VAL A 104 -3.38 7.22 8.95
CA VAL A 104 -2.37 7.11 7.91
C VAL A 104 -1.01 6.91 8.55
N GLN A 105 -0.39 5.76 8.29
CA GLN A 105 0.92 5.40 8.81
C GLN A 105 1.99 5.37 7.73
N GLY A 106 3.16 5.90 8.06
CA GLY A 106 4.34 5.92 7.20
C GLY A 106 5.46 5.07 7.74
N TYR A 107 5.84 4.03 7.01
CA TYR A 107 6.97 3.17 7.36
C TYR A 107 8.20 3.52 6.53
N PRO A 108 9.39 3.64 7.14
CA PRO A 108 10.61 3.99 6.43
C PRO A 108 11.08 2.88 5.48
N SER A 109 10.66 1.62 5.67
CA SER A 109 11.01 0.51 4.78
C SER A 109 9.92 -0.56 4.73
N LEU A 110 9.96 -1.42 3.70
CA LEU A 110 9.13 -2.62 3.66
C LEU A 110 9.40 -3.57 4.86
N GLU A 111 10.63 -3.60 5.35
CA GLU A 111 10.99 -4.39 6.53
C GLU A 111 10.32 -3.83 7.79
N ALA A 112 10.37 -2.51 8.00
CA ALA A 112 9.72 -1.86 9.13
C ALA A 112 8.21 -2.14 9.15
N TYR A 113 7.57 -2.11 7.98
CA TYR A 113 6.17 -2.51 7.84
C TYR A 113 5.94 -3.99 8.20
N ARG A 114 6.72 -4.91 7.64
CA ARG A 114 6.54 -6.36 7.86
C ARG A 114 6.79 -6.78 9.31
N LYS A 115 7.73 -6.12 9.97
CA LYS A 115 8.13 -6.44 11.35
C LYS A 115 7.39 -5.57 12.39
N ARG A 116 6.43 -4.74 11.98
CA ARG A 116 5.74 -3.77 12.86
C ARG A 116 5.15 -4.38 14.14
N ALA A 117 4.69 -5.63 14.07
CA ALA A 117 4.10 -6.35 15.21
C ALA A 117 5.14 -7.07 16.10
N LEU A 118 6.41 -7.11 15.70
CA LEU A 118 7.46 -7.76 16.49
C LEU A 118 7.91 -6.85 17.64
N PRO A 119 8.28 -7.41 18.80
CA PRO A 119 8.87 -6.65 19.90
C PRO A 119 10.08 -5.82 19.45
N GLY A 120 10.16 -4.56 19.90
CA GLY A 120 11.26 -3.65 19.58
C GLY A 120 11.23 -3.01 18.19
N TRP A 121 10.19 -3.28 17.39
CA TRP A 121 9.92 -2.60 16.11
C TRP A 121 8.86 -1.52 16.27
N HIS A 122 7.77 -1.84 16.96
CA HIS A 122 6.78 -0.85 17.37
C HIS A 122 7.41 0.15 18.37
N HIS A 123 7.21 1.46 18.14
CA HIS A 123 7.80 2.55 18.92
C HIS A 123 9.34 2.51 19.08
N SER A 124 10.05 1.94 18.10
CA SER A 124 11.52 1.94 18.14
C SER A 124 12.09 3.35 18.09
N PRO A 125 13.12 3.69 18.90
CA PRO A 125 13.77 4.99 18.86
C PRO A 125 14.71 5.15 17.65
N ARG A 126 14.87 4.11 16.84
CA ARG A 126 15.77 4.14 15.68
C ARG A 126 15.08 4.78 14.49
N ASP A 127 15.78 5.72 13.84
CA ASP A 127 15.26 6.44 12.66
C ASP A 127 14.84 5.51 11.52
N ASP A 128 15.52 4.38 11.33
CA ASP A 128 15.22 3.36 10.31
C ASP A 128 13.94 2.55 10.61
N ARG A 129 13.32 2.77 11.76
CA ARG A 129 12.10 2.10 12.23
C ARG A 129 11.02 3.08 12.70
N MET A 130 11.31 4.38 12.73
CA MET A 130 10.37 5.39 13.19
C MET A 130 9.18 5.50 12.23
N VAL A 131 8.01 5.13 12.74
CA VAL A 131 6.73 5.22 12.03
C VAL A 131 6.07 6.55 12.34
N LEU A 132 5.64 7.26 11.31
CA LEU A 132 4.74 8.40 11.50
C LEU A 132 3.30 7.89 11.47
N SER A 133 2.54 8.14 12.53
CA SER A 133 1.11 7.85 12.59
C SER A 133 0.33 9.15 12.58
N CYS A 134 -0.61 9.29 11.65
CA CYS A 134 -1.40 10.48 11.47
C CYS A 134 -2.89 10.15 11.41
N PRO A 135 -3.66 10.44 12.47
CA PRO A 135 -5.11 10.52 12.39
C PRO A 135 -5.51 11.59 11.38
N MET A 136 -6.36 11.22 10.44
CA MET A 136 -6.83 12.02 9.32
C MET A 136 -8.32 11.79 9.08
N VAL A 137 -8.95 12.71 8.35
CA VAL A 137 -10.32 12.59 7.87
C VAL A 137 -10.30 12.35 6.37
N ARG A 138 -11.14 11.44 5.89
CA ARG A 138 -11.35 11.27 4.44
C ARG A 138 -12.26 12.39 3.92
N LEU A 139 -11.86 13.04 2.82
CA LEU A 139 -12.47 14.27 2.32
C LEU A 139 -13.31 14.08 1.04
N ASP A 140 -13.34 12.87 0.48
CA ASP A 140 -14.06 12.50 -0.74
C ASP A 140 -15.22 11.53 -0.48
#